data_AF-A0AAF0BVK2-F1
#
_entry.id   AF-A0AAF0BVK2-F1
#
_cell.length_a   1.000
_cell.length_b   1.000
_cell.length_c   1.000
_cell.angle_alpha   90.00
_cell.angle_beta   90.00
_cell.angle_gamma   90.00
#
_symmetry.space_group_name_H-M   'P 1'
#
loop_
_entity.id
_entity.type
_entity.pdbx_description
1 polymer ?
#
loop_
_entity_poly.entity_id
_entity_poly.type
_entity_poly.pdbx_seq_one_letter_code
_entity_poly.pdbx_strand_id
1 'polypeptide(L)'
;MARRLATLTAATVLVLTVVAAGPAGADAPTAAPRPARQAEPRAACTENPFTAGFAAEVARRWPGKRFTAALFDSVTGCEYLFRPDVRITTASVLKAEILAGVVLRAQQQGRGLTAWEHSQVVPMIRYSDDPTASALWRSLGGVSGMRGVDRALGLTATTQASPWGLTLTTARDRNTVLRRLIWGLGGTYTAASRMRARAYLLDVTPSQRWGITNGVPSSWRVPMKNGFFTSQCCRWRTNTSGVVERPGRGAYALTVLSDGWATEAQGIAAVDTISGVVADWAAATAGPHPSAARAVHRSVGDVLGRAPSYDEERWWSARIGTWGTGGPDVLAELLSTNELDVHVGRMLRLYLGGLGTMPSAQAYAYRAWQLRTGRITATQLGDDIAASLGFTGGASLTDEQFVDRAVERTLGRTPSDASRQRWVDRLQGGMSRGAVLLHFADSAEARWVRYAPVKVGEVWGSMLRRPPAQADIDAWVPRLQSGTSLTSLAAMVFRSREYAGRW
;
A
#
# COMPACT_ATOMS: atom_id res chain seq x y z
N MET A 1 12.15 18.60 92.37
CA MET A 1 13.22 19.05 91.45
C MET A 1 12.57 19.86 90.34
N ALA A 2 12.97 21.12 90.23
CA ALA A 2 12.34 22.23 89.51
C ALA A 2 12.64 22.17 87.99
N ARG A 3 11.97 22.82 87.03
CA ARG A 3 11.30 24.14 86.91
C ARG A 3 10.47 24.10 85.61
N ARG A 4 9.18 24.47 85.63
CA ARG A 4 8.59 25.78 85.25
C ARG A 4 8.70 26.18 83.76
N LEU A 5 7.51 26.32 83.16
CA LEU A 5 7.20 26.99 81.90
C LEU A 5 7.64 28.46 81.90
N ALA A 6 7.98 28.99 80.72
CA ALA A 6 7.84 30.40 80.41
C ALA A 6 7.59 30.60 78.90
N THR A 7 6.48 31.27 78.61
CA THR A 7 6.10 31.95 77.39
C THR A 7 7.12 33.02 76.99
N LEU A 8 7.29 33.24 75.69
CA LEU A 8 8.00 34.40 75.13
C LEU A 8 7.22 34.96 73.96
N THR A 9 6.71 36.17 74.15
CA THR A 9 6.32 37.10 73.10
C THR A 9 7.21 38.34 73.18
N ALA A 10 7.56 38.81 71.99
CA ALA A 10 7.76 40.19 71.58
C ALA A 10 9.19 40.77 71.50
N ALA A 11 9.28 41.60 70.46
CA ALA A 11 10.13 42.77 70.25
C ALA A 11 11.41 42.58 69.43
N THR A 12 11.16 42.54 68.13
CA THR A 12 11.86 43.23 67.02
C THR A 12 12.77 44.40 67.44
N VAL A 13 14.02 44.37 66.98
CA VAL A 13 14.84 45.55 66.68
C VAL A 13 15.50 45.33 65.31
N LEU A 14 15.29 46.31 64.43
CA LEU A 14 15.70 46.36 63.03
C LEU A 14 17.09 47.01 62.93
N VAL A 15 18.05 46.35 62.26
CA VAL A 15 19.27 47.00 61.75
C VAL A 15 19.53 46.49 60.33
N LEU A 16 19.68 47.45 59.41
CA LEU A 16 19.80 47.30 57.97
C LEU A 16 21.05 46.50 57.55
N THR A 17 20.86 45.57 56.62
CA THR A 17 21.91 45.13 55.68
C THR A 17 21.43 45.39 54.26
N VAL A 18 22.24 46.15 53.51
CA VAL A 18 22.07 46.45 52.09
C VAL A 18 22.03 45.15 51.29
N VAL A 19 20.95 44.89 50.58
CA VAL A 19 20.85 43.82 49.58
C VAL A 19 20.72 44.46 48.20
N ALA A 20 21.67 44.12 47.33
CA ALA A 20 21.68 44.53 45.94
C ALA A 20 20.42 44.04 45.21
N ALA A 21 19.78 44.93 44.46
CA ALA A 21 18.64 44.62 43.62
C ALA A 21 19.08 43.72 42.44
N GLY A 22 18.71 42.44 42.49
CA GLY A 22 18.68 41.56 41.33
C GLY A 22 17.40 41.81 40.50
N PRO A 23 17.43 41.66 39.17
CA PRO A 23 16.26 41.93 38.34
C PRO A 23 15.18 40.86 38.58
N ALA A 24 13.93 41.31 38.56
CA ALA A 24 12.73 40.50 38.72
C ALA A 24 12.72 39.31 37.75
N GLY A 25 12.49 38.11 38.30
CA GLY A 25 12.26 36.89 37.52
C GLY A 25 10.99 37.03 36.70
N ALA A 26 11.13 36.99 35.38
CA ALA A 26 10.01 36.80 34.47
C ALA A 26 9.50 35.37 34.59
N ASP A 27 8.17 35.22 34.77
CA ASP A 27 7.47 33.95 34.75
C ASP A 27 7.82 33.14 33.48
N ALA A 28 8.31 31.92 33.69
CA ALA A 28 8.58 31.00 32.59
C ALA A 28 7.24 30.57 31.96
N PRO A 29 7.08 30.69 30.63
CA PRO A 29 5.83 30.29 29.98
C PRO A 29 5.63 28.78 30.11
N THR A 30 4.44 28.40 30.59
CA THR A 30 3.97 27.03 30.69
C THR A 30 4.06 26.38 29.30
N ALA A 31 4.95 25.38 29.17
CA ALA A 31 5.14 24.68 27.91
C ALA A 31 3.84 24.03 27.44
N ALA A 32 3.36 24.44 26.26
CA ALA A 32 2.21 23.83 25.62
C ALA A 32 2.39 22.31 25.48
N PRO A 33 1.32 21.50 25.60
CA PRO A 33 1.42 20.05 25.45
C PRO A 33 1.99 19.72 24.07
N ARG A 34 3.15 19.06 24.07
CA ARG A 34 3.84 18.63 22.86
C ARG A 34 2.89 17.73 22.06
N PRO A 35 2.61 18.03 20.78
CA PRO A 35 1.73 17.17 19.98
C PRO A 35 2.30 15.75 19.99
N ALA A 36 1.42 14.77 20.23
CA ALA A 36 1.80 13.36 20.19
C ALA A 36 2.53 13.11 18.86
N ARG A 37 3.79 12.69 18.95
CA ARG A 37 4.61 12.34 17.79
C ARG A 37 3.85 11.27 17.04
N GLN A 38 3.28 11.61 15.87
CA GLN A 38 2.67 10.62 15.00
C GLN A 38 3.76 9.58 14.73
N ALA A 39 3.48 8.31 15.04
CA ALA A 39 4.41 7.25 14.73
C ALA A 39 4.72 7.34 13.23
N GLU A 40 6.00 7.51 12.87
CA GLU A 40 6.39 7.51 11.47
C GLU A 40 5.85 6.22 10.83
N PRO A 41 5.24 6.28 9.65
CA PRO A 41 4.83 5.07 8.94
C PRO A 41 6.05 4.17 8.82
N ARG A 42 5.99 2.97 9.41
CA ARG A 42 7.04 1.97 9.19
C ARG A 42 7.20 1.83 7.68
N ALA A 43 8.42 1.94 7.15
CA ALA A 43 8.68 1.84 5.71
C ALA A 43 8.07 0.57 5.07
N ALA A 44 7.89 -0.50 5.86
CA ALA A 44 7.20 -1.74 5.47
C ALA A 44 5.68 -1.59 5.16
N CYS A 45 5.03 -0.51 5.60
CA CYS A 45 3.58 -0.30 5.46
C CYS A 45 3.19 0.65 4.32
N THR A 46 4.12 1.00 3.43
CA THR A 46 3.81 1.86 2.27
C THR A 46 3.08 1.12 1.15
N GLU A 47 3.25 -0.20 1.04
CA GLU A 47 2.51 -1.04 0.10
C GLU A 47 1.10 -1.33 0.64
N ASN A 48 0.06 -0.85 -0.03
CA ASN A 48 -1.33 -0.89 0.45
C ASN A 48 -2.26 -1.54 -0.60
N PRO A 49 -3.06 -2.57 -0.25
CA PRO A 49 -4.04 -3.15 -1.18
C PRO A 49 -5.17 -2.19 -1.59
N PHE A 50 -5.44 -1.16 -0.79
CA PHE A 50 -6.46 -0.15 -1.05
C PHE A 50 -5.86 1.03 -1.82
N THR A 51 -5.39 0.75 -3.02
CA THR A 51 -4.71 1.72 -3.90
C THR A 51 -5.70 2.74 -4.49
N ALA A 52 -5.19 3.80 -5.12
CA ALA A 52 -6.03 4.73 -5.87
C ALA A 52 -6.79 4.02 -7.02
N GLY A 53 -6.14 3.06 -7.70
CA GLY A 53 -6.76 2.23 -8.73
C GLY A 53 -7.88 1.34 -8.19
N PHE A 54 -7.68 0.72 -7.02
CA PHE A 54 -8.72 -0.02 -6.31
C PHE A 54 -9.90 0.90 -5.93
N ALA A 55 -9.61 2.10 -5.39
CA ALA A 55 -10.64 3.05 -5.02
C ALA A 55 -11.48 3.53 -6.22
N ALA A 56 -10.83 3.79 -7.35
CA ALA A 56 -11.48 4.14 -8.61
C ALA A 56 -12.35 2.98 -9.12
N GLU A 57 -11.87 1.75 -9.03
CA GLU A 57 -12.62 0.57 -9.46
C GLU A 57 -13.87 0.34 -8.61
N VAL A 58 -13.76 0.45 -7.28
CA VAL A 58 -14.92 0.38 -6.38
C VAL A 58 -15.97 1.44 -6.74
N ALA A 59 -15.53 2.67 -7.02
CA ALA A 59 -16.42 3.76 -7.41
C ALA A 59 -17.09 3.52 -8.77
N ARG A 60 -16.36 2.93 -9.72
CA ARG A 60 -16.85 2.60 -11.06
C ARG A 60 -17.85 1.43 -11.04
N ARG A 61 -17.55 0.34 -10.33
CA ARG A 61 -18.42 -0.85 -10.24
C ARG A 61 -19.70 -0.58 -9.46
N TRP A 62 -19.60 0.21 -8.38
CA TRP A 62 -20.69 0.38 -7.43
C TRP A 62 -20.92 1.86 -7.11
N PRO A 63 -21.36 2.65 -8.10
CA PRO A 63 -21.62 4.07 -7.92
C PRO A 63 -22.65 4.28 -6.81
N GLY A 64 -22.36 5.24 -5.92
CA GLY A 64 -23.23 5.59 -4.78
C GLY A 64 -23.29 4.55 -3.65
N LYS A 65 -22.57 3.43 -3.73
CA LYS A 65 -22.49 2.45 -2.62
C LYS A 65 -21.40 2.85 -1.63
N ARG A 66 -21.67 2.59 -0.34
CA ARG A 66 -20.76 2.94 0.74
C ARG A 66 -20.00 1.69 1.17
N PHE A 67 -18.69 1.86 1.34
CA PHE A 67 -17.77 0.83 1.75
C PHE A 67 -16.76 1.39 2.74
N THR A 68 -16.34 0.57 3.68
CA THR A 68 -15.12 0.78 4.46
C THR A 68 -14.44 -0.57 4.68
N ALA A 69 -13.12 -0.61 4.69
CA ALA A 69 -12.37 -1.83 4.97
C ALA A 69 -11.16 -1.56 5.86
N ALA A 70 -10.78 -2.57 6.63
CA ALA A 70 -9.59 -2.57 7.46
C ALA A 70 -8.91 -3.92 7.37
N LEU A 71 -7.64 -3.90 6.98
CA LEU A 71 -6.74 -5.05 6.94
C LEU A 71 -5.62 -4.83 7.96
N PHE A 72 -5.30 -5.88 8.72
CA PHE A 72 -4.12 -5.91 9.57
C PHE A 72 -3.33 -7.19 9.30
N ASP A 73 -2.03 -7.08 9.03
CA ASP A 73 -1.14 -8.22 8.83
C ASP A 73 -0.28 -8.44 10.08
N SER A 74 -0.35 -9.64 10.67
CA SER A 74 0.34 -9.94 11.94
C SER A 74 1.85 -10.11 11.83
N VAL A 75 2.38 -10.34 10.64
CA VAL A 75 3.82 -10.53 10.42
C VAL A 75 4.51 -9.16 10.32
N THR A 76 3.93 -8.27 9.53
CA THR A 76 4.47 -6.91 9.31
C THR A 76 4.02 -5.92 10.40
N GLY A 77 2.89 -6.20 11.06
CA GLY A 77 2.23 -5.27 11.97
C GLY A 77 1.56 -4.09 11.27
N CYS A 78 1.42 -4.13 9.95
CA CYS A 78 0.84 -3.05 9.16
C CYS A 78 -0.69 -3.06 9.21
N GLU A 79 -1.28 -1.87 9.30
CA GLU A 79 -2.71 -1.61 9.17
C GLU A 79 -2.97 -0.84 7.87
N TYR A 80 -3.93 -1.32 7.08
CA TYR A 80 -4.36 -0.71 5.83
C TYR A 80 -5.85 -0.45 5.89
N LEU A 81 -6.26 0.73 5.45
CA LEU A 81 -7.64 1.19 5.60
C LEU A 81 -8.17 1.73 4.29
N PHE A 82 -9.41 1.37 3.98
CA PHE A 82 -10.17 1.94 2.88
C PHE A 82 -11.33 2.74 3.46
N ARG A 83 -11.37 4.04 3.16
CA ARG A 83 -12.40 4.98 3.65
C ARG A 83 -12.62 4.84 5.17
N PRO A 84 -11.60 5.11 6.01
CA PRO A 84 -11.64 4.84 7.45
C PRO A 84 -12.71 5.63 8.20
N ASP A 85 -13.12 6.78 7.66
CA ASP A 85 -14.13 7.67 8.28
C ASP A 85 -15.57 7.24 7.99
N VAL A 86 -15.77 6.30 7.05
CA VAL A 86 -17.10 5.79 6.73
C VAL A 86 -17.56 4.85 7.85
N ARG A 87 -18.68 5.23 8.49
CA ARG A 87 -19.32 4.41 9.52
C ARG A 87 -20.57 3.72 8.98
N ILE A 88 -20.68 2.43 9.25
CA ILE A 88 -21.78 1.57 8.77
C ILE A 88 -22.37 0.82 9.96
N THR A 89 -23.69 0.63 9.97
CA THR A 89 -24.34 -0.15 11.03
C THR A 89 -23.97 -1.64 10.90
N THR A 90 -23.67 -2.28 12.01
CA THR A 90 -23.01 -3.59 12.05
C THR A 90 -23.81 -4.73 11.44
N ALA A 91 -25.14 -4.71 11.54
CA ALA A 91 -25.93 -5.94 11.45
C ALA A 91 -25.27 -7.04 12.33
N SER A 92 -25.22 -8.29 11.88
CA SER A 92 -24.73 -9.42 12.67
C SER A 92 -23.21 -9.47 12.93
N VAL A 93 -22.36 -8.58 12.37
CA VAL A 93 -20.93 -8.58 12.76
C VAL A 93 -20.72 -8.15 14.22
N LEU A 94 -21.70 -7.48 14.85
CA LEU A 94 -21.65 -7.15 16.28
C LEU A 94 -21.65 -8.39 17.18
N LYS A 95 -22.15 -9.55 16.70
CA LYS A 95 -22.18 -10.79 17.49
C LYS A 95 -20.78 -11.27 17.89
N ALA A 96 -19.75 -10.92 17.12
CA ALA A 96 -18.36 -11.15 17.53
C ALA A 96 -17.95 -10.29 18.74
N GLU A 97 -18.46 -9.06 18.85
CA GLU A 97 -18.24 -8.20 20.03
C GLU A 97 -19.09 -8.67 21.23
N ILE A 98 -20.32 -9.13 21.01
CA ILE A 98 -21.14 -9.76 22.06
C ILE A 98 -20.39 -10.98 22.62
N LEU A 99 -19.86 -11.84 21.77
CA LEU A 99 -18.99 -12.95 22.18
C LEU A 99 -17.77 -12.45 22.97
N ALA A 100 -17.11 -11.37 22.51
CA ALA A 100 -15.98 -10.76 23.18
C ALA A 100 -16.34 -10.30 24.61
N GLY A 101 -17.53 -9.72 24.80
CA GLY A 101 -18.06 -9.31 26.11
C GLY A 101 -18.38 -10.49 27.02
N VAL A 102 -19.03 -11.54 26.51
CA VAL A 102 -19.34 -12.76 27.28
C VAL A 102 -18.05 -13.44 27.77
N VAL A 103 -17.08 -13.60 26.88
CA VAL A 103 -15.79 -14.20 27.20
C VAL A 103 -15.01 -13.34 28.20
N LEU A 104 -15.03 -12.01 28.04
CA LEU A 104 -14.36 -11.10 28.97
C LEU A 104 -14.99 -11.16 30.37
N ARG A 105 -16.32 -11.17 30.46
CA ARG A 105 -17.05 -11.31 31.74
C ARG A 105 -16.69 -12.62 32.45
N ALA A 106 -16.71 -13.74 31.73
CA ALA A 106 -16.36 -15.03 32.29
C ALA A 106 -14.91 -15.04 32.83
N GLN A 107 -13.98 -14.52 32.04
CA GLN A 107 -12.57 -14.37 32.43
C GLN A 107 -12.40 -13.51 33.69
N GLN A 108 -13.04 -12.35 33.76
CA GLN A 108 -12.96 -11.44 34.91
C GLN A 108 -13.55 -12.06 36.18
N GLN A 109 -14.52 -12.96 36.03
CA GLN A 109 -15.13 -13.72 37.12
C GLN A 109 -14.36 -15.01 37.46
N GLY A 110 -13.18 -15.24 36.87
CA GLY A 110 -12.36 -16.42 37.15
C GLY A 110 -13.01 -17.75 36.73
N ARG A 111 -13.93 -17.73 35.76
CA ARG A 111 -14.71 -18.91 35.35
C ARG A 111 -14.72 -19.14 33.84
N GLY A 112 -15.13 -20.34 33.44
CA GLY A 112 -15.55 -20.61 32.07
C GLY A 112 -16.91 -19.98 31.74
N LEU A 113 -17.33 -20.10 30.48
CA LEU A 113 -18.72 -19.80 30.09
C LEU A 113 -19.65 -20.73 30.87
N THR A 114 -20.75 -20.19 31.38
CA THR A 114 -21.80 -21.02 31.99
C THR A 114 -22.48 -21.89 30.93
N ALA A 115 -23.20 -22.93 31.36
CA ALA A 115 -24.00 -23.76 30.46
C ALA A 115 -25.00 -22.92 29.63
N TRP A 116 -25.59 -21.89 30.27
CA TRP A 116 -26.47 -20.94 29.59
C TRP A 116 -25.72 -20.07 28.58
N GLU A 117 -24.60 -19.45 28.95
CA GLU A 117 -23.82 -18.63 28.00
C GLU A 117 -23.38 -19.47 26.79
N HIS A 118 -22.93 -20.70 27.01
CA HIS A 118 -22.60 -21.64 25.93
C HIS A 118 -23.81 -21.94 25.03
N SER A 119 -24.98 -22.25 25.61
CA SER A 119 -26.18 -22.57 24.84
C SER A 119 -26.71 -21.40 24.00
N GLN A 120 -26.39 -20.15 24.38
CA GLN A 120 -26.71 -18.98 23.58
C GLN A 120 -25.63 -18.62 22.54
N VAL A 121 -24.35 -18.81 22.87
CA VAL A 121 -23.24 -18.45 21.95
C VAL A 121 -23.25 -19.32 20.70
N VAL A 122 -23.51 -20.62 20.83
CA VAL A 122 -23.52 -21.55 19.69
C VAL A 122 -24.51 -21.09 18.60
N PRO A 123 -25.83 -20.95 18.85
CA PRO A 123 -26.76 -20.48 17.82
C PRO A 123 -26.49 -19.05 17.35
N MET A 124 -26.08 -18.14 18.26
CA MET A 124 -25.72 -16.77 17.89
C MET A 124 -24.58 -16.73 16.87
N ILE A 125 -23.52 -17.53 17.04
CA ILE A 125 -22.37 -17.50 16.14
C ILE A 125 -22.58 -18.40 14.92
N ARG A 126 -22.95 -19.67 15.13
CA ARG A 126 -23.07 -20.69 14.07
C ARG A 126 -24.13 -20.36 13.04
N TYR A 127 -25.31 -19.95 13.50
CA TYR A 127 -26.49 -19.70 12.66
C TYR A 127 -26.84 -18.22 12.56
N SER A 128 -26.16 -17.35 13.31
CA SER A 128 -26.49 -15.93 13.37
C SER A 128 -27.87 -15.67 13.99
N ASP A 129 -28.30 -16.51 14.93
CA ASP A 129 -29.60 -16.39 15.61
C ASP A 129 -29.73 -15.06 16.41
N ASP A 130 -30.80 -14.31 16.16
CA ASP A 130 -31.03 -12.99 16.76
C ASP A 130 -31.60 -13.04 18.19
N PRO A 131 -32.53 -13.95 18.55
CA PRO A 131 -33.00 -14.11 19.92
C PRO A 131 -31.87 -14.40 20.92
N THR A 132 -30.99 -15.36 20.61
CA THR A 132 -29.86 -15.74 21.47
C THR A 132 -28.82 -14.62 21.58
N ALA A 133 -28.57 -13.90 20.48
CA ALA A 133 -27.74 -12.69 20.50
C ALA A 133 -28.33 -11.61 21.42
N SER A 134 -29.64 -11.39 21.33
CA SER A 134 -30.35 -10.41 22.15
C SER A 134 -30.36 -10.80 23.62
N ALA A 135 -30.46 -12.10 23.94
CA ALA A 135 -30.38 -12.61 25.29
C ALA A 135 -28.99 -12.37 25.90
N LEU A 136 -27.91 -12.70 25.17
CA LEU A 136 -26.54 -12.42 25.60
C LEU A 136 -26.28 -10.92 25.76
N TRP A 137 -26.66 -10.12 24.76
CA TRP A 137 -26.52 -8.66 24.77
C TRP A 137 -27.24 -8.02 25.97
N ARG A 138 -28.48 -8.44 26.26
CA ARG A 138 -29.20 -8.00 27.47
C ARG A 138 -28.48 -8.45 28.74
N SER A 139 -27.99 -9.68 28.80
CA SER A 139 -27.25 -10.19 29.97
C SER A 139 -25.99 -9.39 30.26
N LEU A 140 -25.36 -8.81 29.23
CA LEU A 140 -24.19 -7.95 29.39
C LEU A 140 -24.54 -6.54 29.89
N GLY A 141 -25.83 -6.18 29.96
CA GLY A 141 -26.28 -4.84 30.35
C GLY A 141 -26.67 -3.95 29.16
N GLY A 142 -26.95 -4.55 27.99
CA GLY A 142 -27.39 -3.82 26.80
C GLY A 142 -26.40 -2.77 26.33
N VAL A 143 -26.89 -1.58 25.95
CA VAL A 143 -26.05 -0.47 25.45
C VAL A 143 -24.95 -0.09 26.44
N SER A 144 -25.27 0.01 27.74
CA SER A 144 -24.30 0.38 28.77
C SER A 144 -23.20 -0.68 28.91
N GLY A 145 -23.62 -1.95 28.94
CA GLY A 145 -22.73 -3.11 28.95
C GLY A 145 -21.76 -3.13 27.79
N MET A 146 -22.28 -2.99 26.57
CA MET A 146 -21.46 -2.99 25.36
C MET A 146 -20.54 -1.77 25.27
N ARG A 147 -20.93 -0.59 25.78
CA ARG A 147 -19.99 0.55 25.93
C ARG A 147 -18.84 0.22 26.89
N GLY A 148 -19.06 -0.62 27.89
CA GLY A 148 -18.00 -1.18 28.72
C GLY A 148 -17.04 -2.06 27.93
N VAL A 149 -17.57 -2.90 27.03
CA VAL A 149 -16.77 -3.72 26.11
C VAL A 149 -15.98 -2.83 25.14
N ASP A 150 -16.60 -1.80 24.55
CA ASP A 150 -15.93 -0.82 23.69
C ASP A 150 -14.71 -0.21 24.39
N ARG A 151 -14.86 0.24 25.64
CA ARG A 151 -13.75 0.82 26.43
C ARG A 151 -12.64 -0.21 26.69
N ALA A 152 -12.99 -1.43 27.04
CA ALA A 152 -12.01 -2.50 27.29
C ALA A 152 -11.20 -2.86 26.02
N LEU A 153 -11.80 -2.70 24.85
CA LEU A 153 -11.19 -2.97 23.55
C LEU A 153 -10.64 -1.70 22.85
N GLY A 154 -10.85 -0.51 23.42
CA GLY A 154 -10.43 0.76 22.83
C GLY A 154 -11.15 1.09 21.51
N LEU A 155 -12.45 0.77 21.40
CA LEU A 155 -13.25 1.04 20.20
C LEU A 155 -13.80 2.47 20.27
N THR A 156 -13.12 3.41 19.62
CA THR A 156 -13.41 4.85 19.75
C THR A 156 -14.38 5.38 18.69
N ALA A 157 -14.67 4.61 17.65
CA ALA A 157 -15.55 4.99 16.54
C ALA A 157 -16.81 4.11 16.45
N THR A 158 -17.14 3.41 17.54
CA THR A 158 -18.33 2.59 17.71
C THR A 158 -19.37 3.32 18.57
N THR A 159 -20.61 3.37 18.10
CA THR A 159 -21.76 3.91 18.86
C THR A 159 -22.80 2.82 18.98
N GLN A 160 -22.87 2.23 20.17
CA GLN A 160 -23.83 1.18 20.53
C GLN A 160 -25.26 1.69 20.42
N ALA A 161 -26.16 0.83 19.90
CA ALA A 161 -27.57 1.14 19.70
C ALA A 161 -28.49 0.01 20.19
N SER A 162 -29.78 0.33 20.32
CA SER A 162 -30.85 -0.64 20.52
C SER A 162 -31.88 -0.51 19.39
N PRO A 163 -32.20 -1.57 18.64
CA PRO A 163 -31.62 -2.92 18.73
C PRO A 163 -30.14 -2.94 18.33
N TRP A 164 -29.40 -3.92 18.88
CA TRP A 164 -27.94 -4.02 18.77
C TRP A 164 -27.42 -3.98 17.32
N GLY A 165 -28.17 -4.51 16.35
CA GLY A 165 -27.78 -4.52 14.93
C GLY A 165 -27.67 -3.13 14.27
N LEU A 166 -28.20 -2.08 14.91
CA LEU A 166 -28.07 -0.68 14.48
C LEU A 166 -26.80 0.01 15.01
N THR A 167 -25.97 -0.69 15.78
CA THR A 167 -24.69 -0.16 16.27
C THR A 167 -23.85 0.35 15.11
N LEU A 168 -23.43 1.61 15.18
CA LEU A 168 -22.71 2.31 14.11
C LEU A 168 -21.20 2.24 14.36
N THR A 169 -20.42 1.68 13.45
CA THR A 169 -18.98 1.40 13.63
C THR A 169 -18.16 1.71 12.40
N THR A 170 -16.84 1.76 12.53
CA THR A 170 -15.87 1.68 11.41
C THR A 170 -15.39 0.25 11.19
N ALA A 171 -14.77 -0.03 10.04
CA ALA A 171 -14.07 -1.29 9.81
C ALA A 171 -12.87 -1.48 10.77
N ARG A 172 -12.17 -0.40 11.13
CA ARG A 172 -11.02 -0.43 12.05
C ARG A 172 -11.42 -0.95 13.44
N ASP A 173 -12.53 -0.47 14.00
CA ASP A 173 -12.98 -0.91 15.33
C ASP A 173 -13.37 -2.39 15.33
N ARG A 174 -14.10 -2.84 14.31
CA ARG A 174 -14.45 -4.26 14.13
C ARG A 174 -13.21 -5.14 13.97
N ASN A 175 -12.23 -4.68 13.18
CA ASN A 175 -10.95 -5.37 13.02
C ASN A 175 -10.19 -5.44 14.37
N THR A 176 -10.27 -4.38 15.18
CA THR A 176 -9.70 -4.34 16.54
C THR A 176 -10.33 -5.38 17.47
N VAL A 177 -11.65 -5.60 17.41
CA VAL A 177 -12.32 -6.68 18.16
C VAL A 177 -11.64 -8.02 17.89
N LEU A 178 -11.45 -8.37 16.61
CA LEU A 178 -10.83 -9.64 16.21
C LEU A 178 -9.37 -9.74 16.63
N ARG A 179 -8.60 -8.67 16.43
CA ARG A 179 -7.19 -8.58 16.82
C ARG A 179 -6.97 -8.83 18.31
N ARG A 180 -7.83 -8.26 19.15
CA ARG A 180 -7.78 -8.45 20.60
C ARG A 180 -8.31 -9.83 21.00
N LEU A 181 -9.46 -10.23 20.46
CA LEU A 181 -10.16 -11.45 20.86
C LEU A 181 -9.46 -12.74 20.38
N ILE A 182 -8.90 -12.75 19.17
CA ILE A 182 -8.29 -13.95 18.57
C ILE A 182 -6.79 -13.98 18.81
N TRP A 183 -6.09 -12.86 18.59
CA TRP A 183 -4.64 -12.81 18.73
C TRP A 183 -4.15 -12.27 20.06
N GLY A 184 -5.01 -11.72 20.92
CA GLY A 184 -4.59 -11.20 22.23
C GLY A 184 -3.72 -9.95 22.14
N LEU A 185 -3.76 -9.22 21.03
CA LEU A 185 -3.05 -7.94 20.93
C LEU A 185 -3.54 -7.01 22.06
N GLY A 186 -2.61 -6.41 22.79
CA GLY A 186 -2.91 -5.58 23.96
C GLY A 186 -3.27 -6.35 25.24
N GLY A 187 -3.19 -7.68 25.27
CA GLY A 187 -3.25 -8.48 26.50
C GLY A 187 -4.62 -8.59 27.17
N THR A 188 -5.71 -8.15 26.53
CA THR A 188 -7.06 -8.14 27.13
C THR A 188 -7.60 -9.55 27.44
N TYR A 189 -7.25 -10.55 26.64
CA TYR A 189 -7.78 -11.92 26.74
C TYR A 189 -6.68 -12.94 27.02
N THR A 190 -6.93 -13.85 27.97
CA THR A 190 -6.06 -14.99 28.25
C THR A 190 -6.02 -15.97 27.09
N ALA A 191 -5.00 -16.83 27.02
CA ALA A 191 -4.90 -17.88 26.00
C ALA A 191 -6.15 -18.78 25.94
N ALA A 192 -6.70 -19.18 27.10
CA ALA A 192 -7.90 -20.01 27.17
C ALA A 192 -9.14 -19.29 26.61
N SER A 193 -9.33 -18.01 26.94
CA SER A 193 -10.40 -17.17 26.39
C SER A 193 -10.32 -17.04 24.87
N ARG A 194 -9.11 -16.77 24.35
CA ARG A 194 -8.86 -16.65 22.90
C ARG A 194 -9.17 -17.96 22.17
N MET A 195 -8.68 -19.08 22.70
CA MET A 195 -8.92 -20.41 22.11
C MET A 195 -10.42 -20.72 22.03
N ARG A 196 -11.18 -20.40 23.08
CA ARG A 196 -12.63 -20.62 23.12
C ARG A 196 -13.39 -19.73 22.13
N ALA A 197 -13.10 -18.43 22.12
CA ALA A 197 -13.71 -17.50 21.17
C ALA A 197 -13.43 -17.90 19.71
N ARG A 198 -12.18 -18.29 19.44
CA ARG A 198 -11.73 -18.81 18.15
C ARG A 198 -12.49 -20.06 17.73
N ALA A 199 -12.73 -21.00 18.63
CA ALA A 199 -13.48 -22.22 18.33
C ALA A 199 -14.91 -21.92 17.85
N TYR A 200 -15.63 -21.00 18.52
CA TYR A 200 -16.97 -20.59 18.06
C TYR A 200 -16.93 -19.89 16.70
N LEU A 201 -16.00 -18.97 16.49
CA LEU A 201 -15.90 -18.22 15.23
C LEU A 201 -15.46 -19.09 14.03
N LEU A 202 -14.88 -20.25 14.29
CA LEU A 202 -14.61 -21.25 13.25
C LEU A 202 -15.85 -22.05 12.86
N ASP A 203 -16.86 -22.13 13.74
CA ASP A 203 -18.03 -22.99 13.59
C ASP A 203 -19.24 -22.28 12.94
N VAL A 204 -19.00 -21.20 12.18
CA VAL A 204 -20.03 -20.57 11.36
C VAL A 204 -20.48 -21.53 10.24
N THR A 205 -21.79 -21.69 10.05
CA THR A 205 -22.37 -22.58 9.03
C THR A 205 -21.86 -22.26 7.62
N PRO A 206 -21.60 -23.26 6.75
CA PRO A 206 -21.05 -23.04 5.41
C PRO A 206 -21.76 -21.98 4.58
N SER A 207 -23.10 -21.88 4.64
CA SER A 207 -23.88 -20.89 3.88
C SER A 207 -23.61 -19.44 4.29
N GLN A 208 -23.04 -19.21 5.47
CA GLN A 208 -22.64 -17.89 5.96
C GLN A 208 -21.12 -17.66 5.89
N ARG A 209 -20.35 -18.56 5.25
CA ARG A 209 -18.89 -18.43 5.08
C ARG A 209 -18.53 -17.82 3.73
N TRP A 210 -19.01 -16.60 3.49
CA TRP A 210 -18.65 -15.74 2.37
C TRP A 210 -17.88 -14.49 2.84
N GLY A 211 -17.41 -13.65 1.94
CA GLY A 211 -16.64 -12.45 2.23
C GLY A 211 -15.18 -12.77 2.45
N ILE A 212 -14.70 -12.71 3.70
CA ILE A 212 -13.28 -12.92 4.04
C ILE A 212 -12.70 -14.26 3.57
N THR A 213 -13.55 -15.26 3.33
CA THR A 213 -13.15 -16.57 2.80
C THR A 213 -12.92 -16.57 1.28
N ASN A 214 -13.36 -15.56 0.56
CA ASN A 214 -13.18 -15.48 -0.89
C ASN A 214 -11.69 -15.31 -1.25
N GLY A 215 -11.18 -16.17 -2.15
CA GLY A 215 -9.76 -16.20 -2.52
C GLY A 215 -8.82 -16.85 -1.48
N VAL A 216 -9.35 -17.38 -0.37
CA VAL A 216 -8.57 -18.06 0.66
C VAL A 216 -8.55 -19.58 0.40
N PRO A 217 -7.37 -20.25 0.44
CA PRO A 217 -7.30 -21.71 0.32
C PRO A 217 -8.20 -22.42 1.35
N SER A 218 -8.94 -23.44 0.91
CA SER A 218 -9.90 -24.16 1.76
C SER A 218 -9.26 -24.89 2.96
N SER A 219 -7.96 -25.17 2.89
CA SER A 219 -7.18 -25.76 3.99
C SER A 219 -6.86 -24.76 5.11
N TRP A 220 -7.03 -23.46 4.87
CA TRP A 220 -6.74 -22.42 5.85
C TRP A 220 -7.91 -22.21 6.79
N ARG A 221 -7.60 -21.89 8.05
CA ARG A 221 -8.62 -21.68 9.09
C ARG A 221 -9.01 -20.21 9.13
N VAL A 222 -10.32 -19.97 9.15
CA VAL A 222 -10.88 -18.61 9.10
C VAL A 222 -11.92 -18.41 10.21
N PRO A 223 -11.53 -17.97 11.43
CA PRO A 223 -12.48 -17.54 12.45
C PRO A 223 -13.16 -16.24 12.01
N MET A 224 -14.48 -16.23 11.87
CA MET A 224 -15.19 -15.11 11.25
C MET A 224 -16.61 -14.92 11.79
N LYS A 225 -17.20 -13.75 11.48
CA LYS A 225 -18.63 -13.52 11.54
C LYS A 225 -19.06 -12.55 10.44
N ASN A 226 -20.14 -12.90 9.75
CA ASN A 226 -20.78 -12.03 8.77
C ASN A 226 -22.02 -11.32 9.33
N GLY A 227 -22.37 -10.20 8.70
CA GLY A 227 -23.54 -9.38 9.02
C GLY A 227 -24.30 -8.99 7.77
N PHE A 228 -25.55 -9.43 7.67
CA PHE A 228 -26.43 -9.18 6.53
C PHE A 228 -27.84 -8.90 7.05
N PHE A 229 -28.38 -7.70 6.81
CA PHE A 229 -29.74 -7.33 7.22
C PHE A 229 -30.21 -6.08 6.48
N THR A 230 -31.47 -6.05 6.04
CA THR A 230 -32.06 -4.88 5.38
C THR A 230 -32.50 -3.78 6.36
N SER A 231 -32.22 -2.52 6.05
CA SER A 231 -32.58 -1.35 6.86
C SER A 231 -33.41 -0.37 6.05
N GLN A 232 -34.29 0.38 6.72
CA GLN A 232 -35.08 1.44 6.08
C GLN A 232 -34.21 2.58 5.54
N CYS A 233 -33.17 3.00 6.28
CA CYS A 233 -32.29 4.09 5.82
C CYS A 233 -31.37 3.70 4.67
N CYS A 234 -30.95 2.43 4.68
CA CYS A 234 -29.68 2.04 4.09
C CYS A 234 -29.77 0.74 3.29
N ARG A 235 -31.00 0.21 3.08
CA ARG A 235 -31.30 -1.06 2.41
C ARG A 235 -30.44 -2.21 2.96
N TRP A 236 -30.04 -3.16 2.12
CA TRP A 236 -29.18 -4.26 2.56
C TRP A 236 -27.80 -3.74 2.99
N ARG A 237 -27.44 -4.09 4.21
CA ARG A 237 -26.08 -3.96 4.76
C ARG A 237 -25.46 -5.33 4.72
N THR A 238 -24.29 -5.44 4.12
CA THR A 238 -23.60 -6.72 3.95
C THR A 238 -22.15 -6.55 4.34
N ASN A 239 -21.74 -7.28 5.38
CA ASN A 239 -20.52 -7.06 6.12
C ASN A 239 -19.81 -8.40 6.39
N THR A 240 -18.48 -8.42 6.31
CA THR A 240 -17.65 -9.55 6.74
C THR A 240 -16.58 -9.08 7.71
N SER A 241 -16.26 -9.91 8.71
CA SER A 241 -15.24 -9.62 9.70
C SER A 241 -14.63 -10.93 10.18
N GLY A 242 -13.33 -11.13 9.99
CA GLY A 242 -12.64 -12.32 10.48
C GLY A 242 -11.13 -12.25 10.45
N VAL A 243 -10.53 -13.39 10.75
CA VAL A 243 -9.08 -13.64 10.71
C VAL A 243 -8.81 -14.76 9.73
N VAL A 244 -7.79 -14.63 8.89
CA VAL A 244 -7.28 -15.71 8.03
C VAL A 244 -5.93 -16.17 8.55
N GLU A 245 -5.85 -17.44 8.92
CA GLU A 245 -4.62 -18.06 9.43
C GLU A 245 -3.85 -18.73 8.30
N ARG A 246 -2.62 -18.29 8.09
CA ARG A 246 -1.73 -18.75 7.01
C ARG A 246 -0.70 -19.71 7.61
N PRO A 247 -0.80 -21.04 7.37
CA PRO A 247 0.14 -22.01 7.92
C PRO A 247 1.59 -21.61 7.63
N GLY A 248 2.41 -21.47 8.69
CA GLY A 248 3.82 -21.07 8.60
C GLY A 248 4.09 -19.60 8.20
N ARG A 249 3.05 -18.77 8.03
CA ARG A 249 3.16 -17.39 7.49
C ARG A 249 2.37 -16.36 8.30
N GLY A 250 2.07 -16.67 9.56
CA GLY A 250 1.27 -15.83 10.45
C GLY A 250 -0.20 -15.77 10.04
N ALA A 251 -0.82 -14.61 10.18
CA ALA A 251 -2.25 -14.41 9.91
C ALA A 251 -2.55 -12.96 9.51
N TYR A 252 -3.73 -12.71 8.94
CA TYR A 252 -4.25 -11.36 8.75
C TYR A 252 -5.71 -11.25 9.19
N ALA A 253 -6.12 -10.05 9.64
CA ALA A 253 -7.49 -9.76 10.03
C ALA A 253 -8.08 -8.82 8.97
N LEU A 254 -9.26 -9.15 8.47
CA LEU A 254 -9.98 -8.33 7.51
C LEU A 254 -11.37 -8.02 8.04
N THR A 255 -11.78 -6.77 7.90
CA THR A 255 -13.18 -6.37 7.98
C THR A 255 -13.53 -5.57 6.75
N VAL A 256 -14.65 -5.88 6.11
CA VAL A 256 -15.28 -5.07 5.06
C VAL A 256 -16.72 -4.81 5.48
N LEU A 257 -17.11 -3.54 5.55
CA LEU A 257 -18.48 -3.13 5.80
C LEU A 257 -19.03 -2.44 4.56
N SER A 258 -20.28 -2.72 4.21
CA SER A 258 -20.97 -2.08 3.08
C SER A 258 -22.47 -1.92 3.31
N ASP A 259 -23.06 -0.89 2.71
CA ASP A 259 -24.51 -0.67 2.72
C ASP A 259 -25.03 0.01 1.44
N GLY A 260 -26.36 0.09 1.33
CA GLY A 260 -27.06 0.66 0.19
C GLY A 260 -27.43 -0.36 -0.90
N TRP A 261 -27.36 -1.67 -0.62
CA TRP A 261 -27.61 -2.71 -1.63
C TRP A 261 -29.11 -2.95 -1.86
N ALA A 262 -29.50 -3.18 -3.12
CA ALA A 262 -30.91 -3.48 -3.42
C ALA A 262 -31.28 -4.89 -2.94
N THR A 263 -30.34 -5.84 -3.04
CA THR A 263 -30.49 -7.22 -2.57
C THR A 263 -29.28 -7.64 -1.73
N GLU A 264 -29.45 -8.66 -0.89
CA GLU A 264 -28.36 -9.26 -0.12
C GLU A 264 -27.23 -9.77 -1.04
N ALA A 265 -27.60 -10.50 -2.10
CA ALA A 265 -26.67 -11.11 -3.04
C ALA A 265 -25.73 -10.09 -3.71
N GLN A 266 -26.24 -8.91 -4.07
CA GLN A 266 -25.40 -7.83 -4.61
C GLN A 266 -24.35 -7.38 -3.60
N GLY A 267 -24.75 -7.23 -2.33
CA GLY A 267 -23.81 -6.87 -1.27
C GLY A 267 -22.78 -7.96 -0.99
N ILE A 268 -23.17 -9.24 -1.04
CA ILE A 268 -22.26 -10.37 -0.84
C ILE A 268 -21.21 -10.37 -1.95
N ALA A 269 -21.62 -10.30 -3.21
CA ALA A 269 -20.72 -10.30 -4.36
C ALA A 269 -19.69 -9.15 -4.31
N ALA A 270 -20.10 -7.98 -3.82
CA ALA A 270 -19.21 -6.84 -3.67
C ALA A 270 -18.19 -7.03 -2.52
N VAL A 271 -18.64 -7.53 -1.37
CA VAL A 271 -17.76 -7.86 -0.24
C VAL A 271 -16.79 -8.98 -0.59
N ASP A 272 -17.22 -9.99 -1.34
CA ASP A 272 -16.38 -11.06 -1.87
C ASP A 272 -15.28 -10.50 -2.77
N THR A 273 -15.64 -9.59 -3.69
CA THR A 273 -14.66 -8.97 -4.60
C THR A 273 -13.56 -8.24 -3.82
N ILE A 274 -13.93 -7.42 -2.83
CA ILE A 274 -12.94 -6.70 -1.99
C ILE A 274 -12.08 -7.68 -1.19
N SER A 275 -12.69 -8.73 -0.65
CA SER A 275 -11.97 -9.74 0.12
C SER A 275 -10.99 -10.55 -0.72
N GLY A 276 -11.35 -10.87 -1.97
CA GLY A 276 -10.48 -11.57 -2.91
C GLY A 276 -9.25 -10.75 -3.31
N VAL A 277 -9.38 -9.43 -3.42
CA VAL A 277 -8.23 -8.53 -3.62
C VAL A 277 -7.27 -8.63 -2.43
N VAL A 278 -7.79 -8.54 -1.21
CA VAL A 278 -6.98 -8.67 0.00
C VAL A 278 -6.33 -10.05 0.09
N ALA A 279 -7.05 -11.12 -0.26
CA ALA A 279 -6.52 -12.48 -0.26
C ALA A 279 -5.32 -12.62 -1.20
N ASP A 280 -5.39 -12.08 -2.42
CA ASP A 280 -4.28 -12.10 -3.38
C ASP A 280 -3.06 -11.29 -2.90
N TRP A 281 -3.32 -10.18 -2.20
CA TRP A 281 -2.27 -9.39 -1.54
C TRP A 281 -1.60 -10.10 -0.36
N ALA A 282 -2.33 -11.01 0.29
CA ALA A 282 -1.89 -11.74 1.46
C ALA A 282 -1.54 -13.22 1.17
N ALA A 283 -1.50 -13.59 -0.11
CA ALA A 283 -1.26 -14.94 -0.63
C ALA A 283 0.22 -15.38 -0.52
N ALA A 284 0.60 -16.43 -1.24
CA ALA A 284 1.96 -16.96 -1.24
C ALA A 284 2.97 -15.97 -1.84
N THR A 285 4.20 -16.05 -1.34
CA THR A 285 5.37 -15.29 -1.79
C THR A 285 5.67 -15.51 -3.27
N ALA A 286 6.04 -14.43 -3.97
CA ALA A 286 6.43 -14.45 -5.38
C ALA A 286 7.87 -13.96 -5.53
N GLY A 287 8.84 -14.88 -5.53
CA GLY A 287 10.27 -14.55 -5.51
C GLY A 287 10.64 -13.76 -4.24
N PRO A 288 11.29 -12.59 -4.34
CA PRO A 288 11.61 -11.76 -3.16
C PRO A 288 10.39 -11.02 -2.60
N HIS A 289 9.24 -11.05 -3.26
CA HIS A 289 8.06 -10.27 -2.85
C HIS A 289 7.12 -11.08 -1.95
N PRO A 290 6.46 -10.44 -0.94
CA PRO A 290 5.58 -11.14 -0.02
C PRO A 290 4.33 -11.76 -0.67
N SER A 291 3.89 -11.25 -1.82
CA SER A 291 2.80 -11.80 -2.62
C SER A 291 2.90 -11.44 -4.11
N ALA A 292 2.14 -12.12 -4.96
CA ALA A 292 2.04 -11.83 -6.38
C ALA A 292 1.57 -10.39 -6.64
N ALA A 293 0.52 -9.92 -5.96
CA ALA A 293 0.03 -8.55 -6.14
C ALA A 293 1.09 -7.50 -5.77
N ARG A 294 1.85 -7.72 -4.68
CA ARG A 294 2.98 -6.85 -4.32
C ARG A 294 4.07 -6.88 -5.38
N ALA A 295 4.39 -8.04 -5.95
CA ALA A 295 5.35 -8.15 -7.05
C ALA A 295 4.91 -7.34 -8.28
N VAL A 296 3.62 -7.37 -8.64
CA VAL A 296 3.08 -6.58 -9.75
C VAL A 296 3.18 -5.09 -9.45
N HIS A 297 2.74 -4.65 -8.27
CA HIS A 297 2.85 -3.25 -7.85
C HIS A 297 4.26 -2.71 -7.94
N ARG A 298 5.24 -3.48 -7.47
CA ARG A 298 6.66 -3.12 -7.57
C ARG A 298 7.15 -3.11 -9.01
N SER A 299 6.82 -4.14 -9.79
CA SER A 299 7.25 -4.24 -11.19
C SER A 299 6.70 -3.07 -12.02
N VAL A 300 5.41 -2.74 -11.88
CA VAL A 300 4.78 -1.62 -12.59
C VAL A 300 5.31 -0.27 -12.09
N GLY A 301 5.51 -0.12 -10.77
CA GLY A 301 6.09 1.10 -10.20
C GLY A 301 7.53 1.35 -10.64
N ASP A 302 8.36 0.32 -10.67
CA ASP A 302 9.77 0.41 -11.05
C ASP A 302 9.94 0.59 -12.57
N VAL A 303 9.19 -0.16 -13.38
CA VAL A 303 9.29 -0.09 -14.85
C VAL A 303 8.53 1.12 -15.41
N LEU A 304 7.24 1.28 -15.09
CA LEU A 304 6.39 2.31 -15.69
C LEU A 304 6.33 3.61 -14.87
N GLY A 305 6.75 3.60 -13.60
CA GLY A 305 6.75 4.81 -12.78
C GLY A 305 5.37 5.23 -12.26
N ARG A 306 4.39 4.33 -12.27
CA ARG A 306 3.02 4.53 -11.77
C ARG A 306 2.53 3.30 -11.00
N ALA A 307 1.41 3.42 -10.29
CA ALA A 307 0.72 2.24 -9.77
C ALA A 307 -0.01 1.49 -10.91
N PRO A 308 -0.15 0.15 -10.82
CA PRO A 308 -1.03 -0.57 -11.72
C PRO A 308 -2.49 -0.15 -11.51
N SER A 309 -3.26 -0.20 -12.59
CA SER A 309 -4.72 -0.23 -12.52
C SER A 309 -5.19 -1.52 -11.83
N TYR A 310 -6.46 -1.55 -11.44
CA TYR A 310 -7.07 -2.74 -10.85
C TYR A 310 -6.97 -3.95 -11.80
N ASP A 311 -7.32 -3.78 -13.07
CA ASP A 311 -7.32 -4.88 -14.04
C ASP A 311 -5.90 -5.39 -14.35
N GLU A 312 -4.92 -4.48 -14.47
CA GLU A 312 -3.51 -4.87 -14.60
C GLU A 312 -3.04 -5.69 -13.39
N GLU A 313 -3.34 -5.24 -12.16
CA GLU A 313 -2.98 -5.98 -10.95
C GLU A 313 -3.60 -7.38 -10.94
N ARG A 314 -4.91 -7.49 -11.21
CA ARG A 314 -5.63 -8.77 -11.22
C ARG A 314 -5.08 -9.71 -12.28
N TRP A 315 -4.89 -9.22 -13.49
CA TRP A 315 -4.43 -10.02 -14.62
C TRP A 315 -3.01 -10.54 -14.40
N TRP A 316 -2.11 -9.68 -13.93
CA TRP A 316 -0.73 -10.05 -13.69
C TRP A 316 -0.55 -10.96 -12.47
N SER A 317 -1.27 -10.69 -11.38
CA SER A 317 -1.18 -11.50 -10.15
C SER A 317 -1.65 -12.93 -10.41
N ALA A 318 -2.70 -13.10 -11.22
CA ALA A 318 -3.18 -14.41 -11.62
C ALA A 318 -2.10 -15.21 -12.37
N ARG A 319 -1.36 -14.58 -13.29
CA ARG A 319 -0.29 -15.23 -14.07
C ARG A 319 0.87 -15.72 -13.20
N ILE A 320 1.36 -14.88 -12.28
CA ILE A 320 2.44 -15.25 -11.33
C ILE A 320 2.05 -16.48 -10.47
N GLY A 321 0.77 -16.61 -10.10
CA GLY A 321 0.28 -17.64 -9.19
C GLY A 321 -0.07 -19.00 -9.81
N THR A 322 -0.37 -19.08 -11.12
CA THR A 322 -0.97 -20.30 -11.72
C THR A 322 -0.14 -21.02 -12.78
N TRP A 323 0.87 -20.39 -13.40
CA TRP A 323 1.48 -20.95 -14.62
C TRP A 323 2.99 -21.18 -14.57
N GLY A 324 3.64 -20.97 -13.42
CA GLY A 324 5.11 -21.06 -13.34
C GLY A 324 5.84 -19.99 -14.17
N THR A 325 5.12 -19.03 -14.77
CA THR A 325 5.68 -17.78 -15.28
C THR A 325 6.16 -16.97 -14.08
N GLY A 326 7.47 -16.73 -14.05
CA GLY A 326 8.07 -16.03 -12.92
C GLY A 326 7.75 -14.54 -12.98
N GLY A 327 7.96 -13.82 -11.87
CA GLY A 327 8.06 -12.34 -11.89
C GLY A 327 8.88 -11.75 -13.07
N PRO A 328 9.93 -12.43 -13.58
CA PRO A 328 10.63 -12.00 -14.80
C PRO A 328 9.79 -11.87 -16.07
N ASP A 329 8.76 -12.68 -16.26
CA ASP A 329 7.90 -12.60 -17.46
C ASP A 329 7.06 -11.32 -17.45
N VAL A 330 6.51 -10.97 -16.28
CA VAL A 330 5.79 -9.71 -16.06
C VAL A 330 6.72 -8.53 -16.35
N LEU A 331 7.94 -8.56 -15.81
CA LEU A 331 8.94 -7.53 -16.06
C LEU A 331 9.30 -7.41 -17.54
N ALA A 332 9.53 -8.53 -18.23
CA ALA A 332 9.89 -8.52 -19.66
C ALA A 332 8.76 -7.97 -20.55
N GLU A 333 7.50 -8.29 -20.24
CA GLU A 333 6.36 -7.73 -20.96
C GLU A 333 6.20 -6.23 -20.68
N LEU A 334 6.32 -5.79 -19.42
CA LEU A 334 6.33 -4.36 -19.06
C LEU A 334 7.46 -3.59 -19.75
N LEU A 335 8.66 -4.18 -19.80
CA LEU A 335 9.82 -3.64 -20.50
C LEU A 335 9.61 -3.55 -22.01
N SER A 336 8.65 -4.28 -22.57
CA SER A 336 8.33 -4.27 -24.00
C SER A 336 7.17 -3.33 -24.35
N THR A 337 6.57 -2.66 -23.37
CA THR A 337 5.43 -1.77 -23.60
C THR A 337 5.84 -0.48 -24.31
N ASN A 338 4.94 0.01 -25.17
CA ASN A 338 5.08 1.35 -25.76
C ASN A 338 5.07 2.46 -24.69
N GLU A 339 4.36 2.26 -23.58
CA GLU A 339 4.31 3.21 -22.46
C GLU A 339 5.71 3.48 -21.88
N LEU A 340 6.52 2.43 -21.70
CA LEU A 340 7.90 2.62 -21.27
C LEU A 340 8.72 3.32 -22.35
N ASP A 341 8.56 2.91 -23.61
CA ASP A 341 9.39 3.39 -24.72
C ASP A 341 9.24 4.90 -24.97
N VAL A 342 8.01 5.42 -24.95
CA VAL A 342 7.74 6.84 -25.25
C VAL A 342 8.36 7.81 -24.24
N HIS A 343 8.72 7.31 -23.04
CA HIS A 343 9.38 8.08 -21.99
C HIS A 343 10.83 7.63 -21.78
N VAL A 344 11.04 6.43 -21.26
CA VAL A 344 12.35 5.92 -20.84
C VAL A 344 13.16 5.44 -22.02
N GLY A 345 12.58 4.65 -22.94
CA GLY A 345 13.30 4.16 -24.11
C GLY A 345 13.81 5.31 -24.97
N ARG A 346 12.96 6.30 -25.22
CA ARG A 346 13.29 7.56 -25.91
C ARG A 346 14.34 8.38 -25.17
N MET A 347 14.21 8.54 -23.85
CA MET A 347 15.23 9.21 -23.03
C MET A 347 16.59 8.53 -23.19
N LEU A 348 16.65 7.20 -23.07
CA LEU A 348 17.90 6.45 -23.20
C LEU A 348 18.47 6.56 -24.62
N ARG A 349 17.64 6.55 -25.67
CA ARG A 349 18.09 6.79 -27.06
C ARG A 349 18.66 8.19 -27.24
N LEU A 350 18.08 9.22 -26.62
CA LEU A 350 18.62 10.59 -26.64
C LEU A 350 19.98 10.68 -25.91
N TYR A 351 20.13 10.03 -24.75
CA TYR A 351 21.39 10.02 -24.01
C TYR A 351 22.48 9.25 -24.77
N LEU A 352 22.18 8.04 -25.24
CA LEU A 352 23.13 7.23 -26.02
C LEU A 352 23.47 7.87 -27.37
N GLY A 353 22.46 8.43 -28.04
CA GLY A 353 22.60 9.05 -29.36
C GLY A 353 23.09 10.48 -29.34
N GLY A 354 23.05 11.18 -28.20
CA GLY A 354 23.59 12.52 -28.04
C GLY A 354 24.95 12.54 -27.35
N LEU A 355 25.07 11.82 -26.22
CA LEU A 355 26.25 11.87 -25.37
C LEU A 355 27.14 10.62 -25.51
N GLY A 356 26.65 9.55 -26.15
CA GLY A 356 27.37 8.28 -26.26
C GLY A 356 27.36 7.43 -24.98
N THR A 357 26.72 7.90 -23.91
CA THR A 357 26.71 7.23 -22.61
C THR A 357 25.29 7.17 -22.03
N MET A 358 25.07 6.23 -21.11
CA MET A 358 23.86 6.22 -20.29
C MET A 358 23.82 7.42 -19.32
N PRO A 359 22.63 7.89 -18.92
CA PRO A 359 22.51 8.89 -17.85
C PRO A 359 23.02 8.32 -16.52
N SER A 360 23.51 9.21 -15.64
CA SER A 360 23.76 8.84 -14.23
C SER A 360 22.46 8.40 -13.55
N ALA A 361 22.56 7.72 -12.39
CA ALA A 361 21.37 7.28 -11.64
C ALA A 361 20.43 8.45 -11.30
N GLN A 362 21.00 9.58 -10.87
CA GLN A 362 20.25 10.80 -10.56
C GLN A 362 19.59 11.39 -11.81
N ALA A 363 20.32 11.47 -12.92
CA ALA A 363 19.78 11.98 -14.18
C ALA A 363 18.68 11.07 -14.73
N TYR A 364 18.85 9.74 -14.68
CA TYR A 364 17.84 8.76 -15.07
C TYR A 364 16.54 8.98 -14.29
N ALA A 365 16.63 8.98 -12.95
CA ALA A 365 15.46 9.11 -12.09
C ALA A 365 14.75 10.46 -12.31
N TYR A 366 15.51 11.55 -12.38
CA TYR A 366 14.95 12.90 -12.56
C TYR A 366 14.32 13.09 -13.93
N ARG A 367 15.03 12.75 -15.02
CA ARG A 367 14.52 12.91 -16.39
C ARG A 367 13.34 11.99 -16.69
N ALA A 368 13.38 10.74 -16.23
CA ALA A 368 12.25 9.82 -16.38
C ALA A 368 11.00 10.36 -15.68
N TRP A 369 11.14 10.91 -14.46
CA TRP A 369 10.02 11.55 -13.76
C TRP A 369 9.50 12.79 -14.50
N GLN A 370 10.38 13.68 -15.00
CA GLN A 370 9.95 14.87 -15.74
C GLN A 370 9.16 14.50 -17.00
N LEU A 371 9.62 13.50 -17.76
CA LEU A 371 8.96 13.03 -18.98
C LEU A 371 7.62 12.34 -18.68
N ARG A 372 7.55 11.48 -17.66
CA ARG A 372 6.30 10.79 -17.27
C ARG A 372 5.25 11.75 -16.74
N THR A 373 5.66 12.82 -16.07
CA THR A 373 4.75 13.84 -15.52
C THR A 373 4.43 14.98 -16.49
N GLY A 374 5.00 14.95 -17.70
CA GLY A 374 4.79 16.00 -18.70
C GLY A 374 5.43 17.35 -18.34
N ARG A 375 6.33 17.39 -17.35
CA ARG A 375 7.04 18.63 -16.97
C ARG A 375 8.02 19.10 -18.03
N ILE A 376 8.56 18.16 -18.80
CA ILE A 376 9.30 18.47 -20.03
C ILE A 376 8.80 17.55 -21.15
N THR A 377 8.92 18.01 -22.38
CA THR A 377 8.79 17.19 -23.58
C THR A 377 10.11 16.50 -23.89
N ALA A 378 10.07 15.45 -24.71
CA ALA A 378 11.30 14.84 -25.20
C ALA A 378 12.12 15.77 -26.11
N THR A 379 11.46 16.72 -26.79
CA THR A 379 12.13 17.77 -27.57
C THR A 379 12.96 18.66 -26.66
N GLN A 380 12.40 19.11 -25.53
CA GLN A 380 13.13 19.90 -24.53
C GLN A 380 14.32 19.14 -23.95
N LEU A 381 14.17 17.83 -23.68
CA LEU A 381 15.32 17.00 -23.30
C LEU A 381 16.37 16.94 -24.42
N GLY A 382 15.95 16.82 -25.67
CA GLY A 382 16.83 16.88 -26.83
C GLY A 382 17.58 18.21 -26.93
N ASP A 383 16.90 19.33 -26.65
CA ASP A 383 17.50 20.68 -26.65
C ASP A 383 18.55 20.81 -25.54
N ASP A 384 18.24 20.34 -24.31
CA ASP A 384 19.19 20.29 -23.20
C ASP A 384 20.45 19.49 -23.56
N ILE A 385 20.29 18.35 -24.25
CA ILE A 385 21.41 17.50 -24.67
C ILE A 385 22.21 18.17 -25.79
N ALA A 386 21.54 18.73 -26.80
CA ALA A 386 22.18 19.40 -27.94
C ALA A 386 23.00 20.63 -27.51
N ALA A 387 22.57 21.33 -26.46
CA ALA A 387 23.28 22.46 -25.87
C ALA A 387 24.41 22.05 -24.89
N SER A 388 24.47 20.78 -24.48
CA SER A 388 25.42 20.33 -23.47
C SER A 388 26.87 20.33 -23.95
N LEU A 389 27.81 20.50 -23.02
CA LEU A 389 29.25 20.36 -23.30
C LEU A 389 29.60 18.97 -23.83
N GLY A 390 28.89 17.93 -23.38
CA GLY A 390 29.11 16.55 -23.83
C GLY A 390 28.76 16.32 -25.30
N PHE A 391 27.75 17.02 -25.83
CA PHE A 391 27.38 16.96 -27.25
C PHE A 391 28.25 17.89 -28.10
N THR A 392 28.42 19.13 -27.65
CA THR A 392 29.12 20.18 -28.38
C THR A 392 30.63 19.98 -28.42
N GLY A 393 31.19 19.27 -27.44
CA GLY A 393 32.64 19.18 -27.23
C GLY A 393 33.22 20.50 -26.71
N GLY A 394 32.40 21.37 -26.11
CA GLY A 394 32.81 22.67 -25.59
C GLY A 394 32.90 23.80 -26.63
N ALA A 395 32.46 23.57 -27.87
CA ALA A 395 32.47 24.56 -28.94
C ALA A 395 31.07 24.84 -29.49
N SER A 396 30.82 26.06 -29.94
CA SER A 396 29.59 26.34 -30.70
C SER A 396 29.64 25.61 -32.04
N LEU A 397 28.61 24.81 -32.34
CA LEU A 397 28.49 24.10 -33.61
C LEU A 397 27.66 24.93 -34.59
N THR A 398 28.07 25.00 -35.86
CA THR A 398 27.17 25.42 -36.96
C THR A 398 26.04 24.40 -37.13
N ASP A 399 25.01 24.75 -37.91
CA ASP A 399 23.90 23.83 -38.16
C ASP A 399 24.35 22.58 -38.93
N GLU A 400 25.27 22.72 -39.88
CA GLU A 400 25.90 21.62 -40.60
C GLU A 400 26.66 20.69 -39.65
N GLN A 401 27.52 21.27 -38.81
CA GLN A 401 28.30 20.52 -37.81
C GLN A 401 27.41 19.81 -36.79
N PHE A 402 26.32 20.47 -36.39
CA PHE A 402 25.32 19.89 -35.49
C PHE A 402 24.62 18.69 -36.16
N VAL A 403 24.13 18.85 -37.40
CA VAL A 403 23.44 17.77 -38.13
C VAL A 403 24.36 16.58 -38.36
N ASP A 404 25.60 16.81 -38.79
CA ASP A 404 26.60 15.75 -38.98
C ASP A 404 26.80 14.95 -37.71
N ARG A 405 27.05 15.65 -36.59
CA ARG A 405 27.25 15.01 -35.29
C ARG A 405 26.01 14.29 -34.80
N ALA A 406 24.82 14.86 -34.99
CA ALA A 406 23.57 14.24 -34.59
C ALA A 406 23.36 12.91 -35.33
N VAL A 407 23.59 12.86 -36.64
CA VAL A 407 23.45 11.64 -37.46
C VAL A 407 24.52 10.62 -37.10
N GLU A 408 25.78 11.05 -36.97
CA GLU A 408 26.88 10.16 -36.58
C GLU A 408 26.63 9.51 -35.22
N ARG A 409 26.24 10.30 -34.21
CA ARG A 409 26.05 9.80 -32.86
C ARG A 409 24.77 8.96 -32.71
N THR A 410 23.70 9.28 -33.42
CA THR A 410 22.44 8.54 -33.30
C THR A 410 22.44 7.29 -34.17
N LEU A 411 22.95 7.36 -35.40
CA LEU A 411 22.86 6.32 -36.43
C LEU A 411 24.18 5.62 -36.73
N GLY A 412 25.32 6.17 -36.31
CA GLY A 412 26.65 5.57 -36.57
C GLY A 412 27.18 5.78 -37.98
N ARG A 413 26.67 6.78 -38.72
CA ARG A 413 27.07 7.07 -40.10
C ARG A 413 27.08 8.58 -40.39
N THR A 414 27.74 8.96 -41.47
CA THR A 414 27.71 10.34 -41.99
C THR A 414 26.43 10.57 -42.80
N PRO A 415 25.76 11.73 -42.71
CA PRO A 415 24.65 12.06 -43.60
C PRO A 415 25.14 12.33 -45.03
N SER A 416 24.29 12.08 -46.03
CA SER A 416 24.54 12.59 -47.38
C SER A 416 24.34 14.10 -47.44
N ASP A 417 24.95 14.78 -48.41
CA ASP A 417 24.83 16.24 -48.59
C ASP A 417 23.36 16.68 -48.71
N ALA A 418 22.55 15.94 -49.49
CA ALA A 418 21.12 16.22 -49.64
C ALA A 418 20.34 16.04 -48.32
N SER A 419 20.72 15.05 -47.50
CA SER A 419 20.11 14.86 -46.17
C SER A 419 20.54 15.99 -45.23
N ARG A 420 21.82 16.36 -45.21
CA ARG A 420 22.35 17.45 -44.40
C ARG A 420 21.63 18.75 -44.70
N GLN A 421 21.57 19.15 -45.97
CA GLN A 421 20.94 20.41 -46.39
C GLN A 421 19.48 20.47 -45.96
N ARG A 422 18.72 19.38 -46.15
CA ARG A 422 17.32 19.32 -45.72
C ARG A 422 17.11 19.57 -44.23
N TRP A 423 18.03 19.10 -43.39
CA TRP A 423 17.94 19.33 -41.94
C TRP A 423 18.42 20.73 -41.54
N VAL A 424 19.44 21.26 -42.22
CA VAL A 424 19.86 22.66 -42.07
C VAL A 424 18.71 23.60 -42.43
N ASP A 425 18.03 23.39 -43.56
CA ASP A 425 16.87 24.20 -43.98
C ASP A 425 15.74 24.17 -42.92
N ARG A 426 15.55 23.02 -42.26
CA ARG A 426 14.56 22.88 -41.16
C ARG A 426 14.97 23.67 -39.91
N LEU A 427 16.26 23.63 -39.55
CA LEU A 427 16.79 24.42 -38.43
C LEU A 427 16.64 25.92 -38.71
N GLN A 428 16.98 26.36 -39.91
CA GLN A 428 16.80 27.75 -40.37
C GLN A 428 15.31 28.14 -40.43
N GLY A 429 14.43 27.19 -40.73
CA GLY A 429 12.98 27.34 -40.67
C GLY A 429 12.38 27.32 -39.25
N GLY A 430 13.20 27.29 -38.19
CA GLY A 430 12.76 27.39 -36.80
C GLY A 430 12.57 26.06 -36.06
N MET A 431 12.89 24.92 -36.68
CA MET A 431 12.97 23.65 -35.94
C MET A 431 14.10 23.71 -34.92
N SER A 432 13.87 23.24 -33.68
CA SER A 432 14.93 23.22 -32.68
C SER A 432 15.94 22.09 -32.93
N ARG A 433 17.17 22.27 -32.45
CA ARG A 433 18.20 21.22 -32.48
C ARG A 433 17.75 19.96 -31.74
N GLY A 434 17.04 20.10 -30.63
CA GLY A 434 16.42 19.00 -29.91
C GLY A 434 15.37 18.25 -30.72
N ALA A 435 14.59 18.94 -31.55
CA ALA A 435 13.62 18.29 -32.44
C ALA A 435 14.31 17.46 -33.53
N VAL A 436 15.43 17.94 -34.09
CA VAL A 436 16.25 17.18 -35.04
C VAL A 436 16.88 15.95 -34.37
N LEU A 437 17.49 16.13 -33.19
CA LEU A 437 18.10 15.03 -32.45
C LEU A 437 17.08 13.96 -32.07
N LEU A 438 15.90 14.38 -31.60
CA LEU A 438 14.79 13.49 -31.28
C LEU A 438 14.31 12.73 -32.53
N HIS A 439 14.21 13.40 -33.68
CA HIS A 439 13.80 12.74 -34.92
C HIS A 439 14.72 11.58 -35.29
N PHE A 440 16.04 11.79 -35.24
CA PHE A 440 16.98 10.71 -35.51
C PHE A 440 16.95 9.63 -34.42
N ALA A 441 16.92 10.02 -33.14
CA ALA A 441 16.87 9.08 -32.02
C ALA A 441 15.61 8.19 -32.01
N ASP A 442 14.48 8.66 -32.55
CA ASP A 442 13.24 7.88 -32.68
C ASP A 442 13.07 7.18 -34.03
N SER A 443 14.00 7.36 -34.98
CA SER A 443 13.96 6.68 -36.28
C SER A 443 13.99 5.15 -36.12
N ALA A 444 13.43 4.44 -37.09
CA ALA A 444 13.48 2.97 -37.11
C ALA A 444 14.92 2.43 -37.06
N GLU A 445 15.84 3.12 -37.75
CA GLU A 445 17.27 2.81 -37.75
C GLU A 445 17.88 2.95 -36.34
N ALA A 446 17.68 4.09 -35.67
CA ALA A 446 18.16 4.28 -34.30
C ALA A 446 17.53 3.29 -33.31
N ARG A 447 16.22 3.03 -33.42
CA ARG A 447 15.51 2.05 -32.58
C ARG A 447 16.11 0.65 -32.75
N TRP A 448 16.48 0.27 -33.96
CA TRP A 448 17.14 -1.00 -34.25
C TRP A 448 18.58 -1.04 -33.71
N VAL A 449 19.43 -0.07 -34.09
CA VAL A 449 20.85 0.00 -33.66
C VAL A 449 20.97 0.08 -32.14
N ARG A 450 20.07 0.82 -31.47
CA ARG A 450 20.11 1.07 -30.03
C ARG A 450 19.23 0.11 -29.22
N TYR A 451 18.55 -0.85 -29.84
CA TYR A 451 17.63 -1.75 -29.14
C TYR A 451 18.29 -2.42 -27.91
N ALA A 452 19.37 -3.15 -28.13
CA ALA A 452 20.05 -3.91 -27.08
C ALA A 452 20.59 -3.02 -25.94
N PRO A 453 21.37 -1.95 -26.18
CA PRO A 453 21.84 -1.09 -25.09
C PRO A 453 20.70 -0.40 -24.36
N VAL A 454 19.65 0.04 -25.06
CA VAL A 454 18.45 0.63 -24.41
C VAL A 454 17.80 -0.39 -23.48
N LYS A 455 17.60 -1.63 -23.89
CA LYS A 455 17.00 -2.67 -23.04
C LYS A 455 17.84 -3.02 -21.82
N VAL A 456 19.16 -3.07 -21.95
CA VAL A 456 20.06 -3.20 -20.79
C VAL A 456 19.91 -1.99 -19.85
N GLY A 457 19.87 -0.77 -20.39
CA GLY A 457 19.62 0.44 -19.62
C GLY A 457 18.27 0.47 -18.91
N GLU A 458 17.20 0.01 -19.56
CA GLU A 458 15.86 -0.08 -18.98
C GLU A 458 15.81 -1.08 -17.82
N VAL A 459 16.42 -2.26 -17.97
CA VAL A 459 16.47 -3.28 -16.92
C VAL A 459 17.19 -2.76 -15.68
N TRP A 460 18.39 -2.21 -15.82
CA TRP A 460 19.15 -1.69 -14.68
C TRP A 460 18.48 -0.45 -14.07
N GLY A 461 18.02 0.47 -14.90
CA GLY A 461 17.37 1.70 -14.45
C GLY A 461 16.07 1.45 -13.69
N SER A 462 15.24 0.52 -14.17
CA SER A 462 13.98 0.15 -13.50
C SER A 462 14.21 -0.78 -12.30
N MET A 463 14.93 -1.88 -12.49
CA MET A 463 15.04 -2.93 -11.47
C MET A 463 16.13 -2.64 -10.42
N LEU A 464 17.21 -1.95 -10.77
CA LEU A 464 18.33 -1.69 -9.83
C LEU A 464 18.46 -0.21 -9.47
N ARG A 465 17.68 0.68 -10.08
CA ARG A 465 17.70 2.15 -9.84
C ARG A 465 19.06 2.80 -10.06
N ARG A 466 19.85 2.25 -10.99
CA ARG A 466 21.15 2.78 -11.41
C ARG A 466 21.41 2.44 -12.89
N PRO A 467 22.34 3.12 -13.57
CA PRO A 467 22.77 2.68 -14.89
C PRO A 467 23.55 1.35 -14.84
N PRO A 468 23.58 0.60 -15.96
CA PRO A 468 24.46 -0.55 -16.09
C PRO A 468 25.92 -0.12 -16.08
N ALA A 469 26.79 -0.95 -15.48
CA ALA A 469 28.23 -0.76 -15.62
C ALA A 469 28.68 -1.14 -17.04
N GLN A 470 29.85 -0.69 -17.47
CA GLN A 470 30.35 -1.03 -18.81
C GLN A 470 30.46 -2.55 -19.02
N ALA A 471 30.90 -3.29 -17.99
CA ALA A 471 30.94 -4.75 -18.02
C ALA A 471 29.55 -5.39 -18.20
N ASP A 472 28.49 -4.79 -17.66
CA ASP A 472 27.11 -5.26 -17.86
C ASP A 472 26.67 -5.07 -19.32
N ILE A 473 27.02 -3.93 -19.92
CA ILE A 473 26.75 -3.61 -21.32
C ILE A 473 27.50 -4.59 -22.23
N ASP A 474 28.80 -4.76 -22.03
CA ASP A 474 29.66 -5.63 -22.83
C ASP A 474 29.21 -7.10 -22.76
N ALA A 475 28.69 -7.53 -21.61
CA ALA A 475 28.18 -8.88 -21.43
C ALA A 475 26.81 -9.12 -22.07
N TRP A 476 25.90 -8.14 -22.03
CA TRP A 476 24.49 -8.37 -22.39
C TRP A 476 24.07 -7.83 -23.75
N VAL A 477 24.68 -6.75 -24.24
CA VAL A 477 24.35 -6.24 -25.57
C VAL A 477 24.55 -7.29 -26.67
N PRO A 478 25.71 -7.98 -26.76
CA PRO A 478 25.91 -9.02 -27.77
C PRO A 478 24.95 -10.21 -27.62
N ARG A 479 24.58 -10.58 -26.38
CA ARG A 479 23.65 -11.68 -26.10
C ARG A 479 22.23 -11.38 -26.57
N LEU A 480 21.76 -10.16 -26.33
CA LEU A 480 20.45 -9.72 -26.84
C LEU A 480 20.46 -9.67 -28.38
N GLN A 481 21.57 -9.21 -28.98
CA GLN A 481 21.74 -9.21 -30.44
C GLN A 481 21.76 -10.62 -31.04
N SER A 482 22.29 -11.62 -30.31
CA SER A 482 22.31 -13.03 -30.72
C SER A 482 21.03 -13.81 -30.39
N GLY A 483 19.97 -13.13 -29.91
CA GLY A 483 18.65 -13.74 -29.70
C GLY A 483 18.34 -14.17 -28.27
N THR A 484 19.17 -13.82 -27.28
CA THR A 484 18.80 -14.02 -25.87
C THR A 484 17.57 -13.18 -25.52
N SER A 485 16.57 -13.79 -24.87
CA SER A 485 15.31 -13.12 -24.56
C SER A 485 15.44 -12.08 -23.44
N LEU A 486 14.59 -11.04 -23.47
CA LEU A 486 14.46 -10.07 -22.37
C LEU A 486 14.04 -10.74 -21.07
N THR A 487 13.22 -11.79 -21.13
CA THR A 487 12.87 -12.62 -19.97
C THR A 487 14.11 -13.20 -19.30
N SER A 488 15.09 -13.71 -20.07
CA SER A 488 16.33 -14.26 -19.51
C SER A 488 17.15 -13.19 -18.79
N LEU A 489 17.23 -11.98 -19.37
CA LEU A 489 17.92 -10.85 -18.76
C LEU A 489 17.22 -10.38 -17.47
N ALA A 490 15.90 -10.17 -17.53
CA ALA A 490 15.10 -9.80 -16.37
C ALA A 490 15.17 -10.87 -15.26
N ALA A 491 15.18 -12.15 -15.62
CA ALA A 491 15.28 -13.27 -14.68
C ALA A 491 16.62 -13.35 -13.97
N MET A 492 17.71 -12.94 -14.63
CA MET A 492 19.01 -12.83 -13.99
C MET A 492 18.98 -11.73 -12.92
N VAL A 493 18.52 -10.52 -13.28
CA VAL A 493 18.49 -9.38 -12.34
C VAL A 493 17.50 -9.63 -11.20
N PHE A 494 16.32 -10.17 -11.49
CA PHE A 494 15.29 -10.50 -10.49
C PHE A 494 15.78 -11.47 -9.41
N ARG A 495 16.68 -12.40 -9.77
CA ARG A 495 17.27 -13.39 -8.84
C ARG A 495 18.54 -12.87 -8.15
N SER A 496 19.02 -11.68 -8.49
CA SER A 496 20.23 -11.12 -7.91
C SER A 496 20.01 -10.70 -6.45
N ARG A 497 21.08 -10.77 -5.64
CA ARG A 497 21.06 -10.24 -4.27
C ARG A 497 20.85 -8.73 -4.25
N GLU A 498 21.32 -8.02 -5.28
CA GLU A 498 21.13 -6.58 -5.41
C GLU A 498 19.65 -6.21 -5.54
N TYR A 499 18.92 -6.91 -6.40
CA TYR A 499 17.47 -6.72 -6.54
C TYR A 499 16.72 -7.12 -5.26
N ALA A 500 17.08 -8.25 -4.65
CA ALA A 500 16.48 -8.71 -3.41
C ALA A 500 16.74 -7.76 -2.23
N GLY A 501 17.94 -7.19 -2.12
CA GLY A 501 18.35 -6.27 -1.06
C GLY A 501 17.69 -4.90 -1.09
N ARG A 502 16.81 -4.64 -2.07
CA ARG A 502 15.93 -3.47 -2.08
C ARG A 502 14.78 -3.58 -1.06
N TRP A 503 14.58 -4.75 -0.44
CA TRP A 503 13.40 -5.08 0.36
C TRP A 503 13.73 -5.71 1.71
#